data_AF-A0A815P5Y6-F1
#
_entry.id   AF-A0A815P5Y6-F1
#
_cell.length_a   1.000
_cell.length_b   1.000
_cell.length_c   1.000
_cell.angle_alpha   90.00
_cell.angle_beta   90.00
_cell.angle_gamma   90.00
#
_symmetry.space_group_name_H-M   'P 1'
#
loop_
_entity.id
_entity.type
_entity.pdbx_description
1 polymer ?
#
loop_
_entity_poly.entity_id
_entity_poly.type
_entity_poly.pdbx_seq_one_letter_code
_entity_poly.pdbx_strand_id
1 'polypeptide(L)'
;MRTLFRAGDSQLLRNISNWLTGAAGDWYLQLSQSHHLPDMWHEFKKLFLSRFRSPERIEALKIERSRCVQKENETAADFYQRYLGLNLEINPKPKENFLKRYFLRKLRPELVLWMKKKFSDLCLIDEFLRILITIRMKETLRNLRHR
;
A
#
# COMPACT_ATOMS: atom_id res chain seq x y z
N MET A 1 25.25 -32.02 -13.27
CA MET A 1 23.85 -31.55 -13.32
C MET A 1 23.84 -30.13 -13.89
N ARG A 2 23.37 -29.94 -15.12
CA ARG A 2 23.14 -28.61 -15.71
C ARG A 2 21.73 -28.19 -15.35
N THR A 3 21.58 -27.21 -14.46
CA THR A 3 20.33 -26.50 -14.26
C THR A 3 19.98 -25.81 -15.57
N LEU A 4 18.83 -26.16 -16.13
CA LEU A 4 18.28 -25.52 -17.33
C LEU A 4 18.03 -24.05 -17.02
N PHE A 5 18.96 -23.18 -17.42
CA PHE A 5 18.69 -21.75 -17.54
C PHE A 5 17.48 -21.60 -18.46
N ARG A 6 16.31 -21.24 -17.90
CA ARG A 6 15.20 -20.77 -18.73
C ARG A 6 15.69 -19.47 -19.36
N ALA A 7 15.84 -19.42 -20.67
CA ALA A 7 16.32 -18.25 -21.40
C ALA A 7 15.58 -16.94 -21.02
N GLY A 8 14.34 -17.03 -20.53
CA GLY A 8 13.58 -15.90 -20.00
C GLY A 8 14.14 -15.27 -18.71
N ASP A 9 14.73 -16.05 -17.80
CA ASP A 9 15.20 -15.54 -16.50
C ASP A 9 16.44 -14.64 -16.67
N SER A 10 17.34 -14.99 -17.59
CA SER A 10 18.50 -14.16 -17.93
C SER A 10 18.09 -12.86 -18.63
N GLN A 11 17.03 -12.89 -19.44
CA GLN A 11 16.50 -11.69 -20.09
C GLN A 11 15.83 -10.74 -19.08
N LEU A 12 15.11 -11.29 -18.09
CA LEU A 12 14.51 -10.51 -17.01
C LEU A 12 15.58 -9.79 -16.18
N LEU A 13 16.66 -10.49 -15.81
CA LEU A 13 17.76 -9.90 -15.04
C LEU A 13 18.48 -8.78 -15.83
N ARG A 14 18.72 -8.96 -17.13
CA ARG A 14 19.35 -7.94 -17.98
C ARG A 14 18.54 -6.65 -18.09
N ASN A 15 17.22 -6.78 -18.08
CA ASN A 15 16.32 -5.64 -18.29
C ASN A 15 15.89 -4.97 -16.98
N ILE A 16 16.28 -5.51 -15.83
CA ILE A 16 15.68 -5.11 -14.56
C ILE A 16 16.07 -3.69 -14.15
N SER A 17 17.27 -3.23 -14.48
CA SER A 17 17.73 -1.87 -14.23
C SER A 17 16.81 -0.82 -14.87
N ASN A 18 16.13 -1.16 -15.98
CA ASN A 18 15.21 -0.27 -16.67
C ASN A 18 13.86 -0.12 -15.94
N TRP A 19 13.54 -1.01 -15.01
CA TRP A 19 12.26 -1.01 -14.28
C TRP A 19 12.40 -0.52 -12.84
N LEU A 20 13.60 -0.56 -12.28
CA LEU A 20 13.87 -0.10 -10.93
C LEU A 20 14.08 1.41 -10.93
N THR A 21 13.34 2.10 -10.06
CA THR A 21 13.42 3.56 -9.90
C THR A 21 13.59 3.93 -8.42
N GLY A 22 14.12 5.14 -8.18
CA GLY A 22 14.39 5.63 -6.82
C GLY A 22 15.28 4.69 -6.02
N ALA A 23 14.95 4.49 -4.74
CA ALA A 23 15.74 3.68 -3.80
C ALA A 23 15.98 2.23 -4.26
N ALA A 24 15.06 1.66 -5.08
CA ALA A 24 15.23 0.33 -5.64
C ALA A 24 16.28 0.31 -6.76
N GLY A 25 16.34 1.37 -7.58
CA GLY A 25 17.37 1.56 -8.59
C GLY A 25 18.74 1.81 -7.96
N ASP A 26 18.82 2.71 -6.98
CA ASP A 26 20.08 3.02 -6.27
C ASP A 26 20.68 1.79 -5.60
N TRP A 27 19.84 0.99 -4.93
CA TRP A 27 20.27 -0.28 -4.34
C TRP A 27 20.79 -1.28 -5.38
N TYR A 28 20.12 -1.37 -6.54
CA TYR A 28 20.56 -2.27 -7.61
C TYR A 28 21.89 -1.84 -8.22
N LEU A 29 22.12 -0.53 -8.38
CA LEU A 29 23.40 0.02 -8.81
C LEU A 29 24.51 -0.32 -7.81
N GLN A 30 24.28 -0.16 -6.52
CA GLN A 30 25.25 -0.54 -5.47
C GLN A 30 25.55 -2.05 -5.50
N LEU A 31 24.53 -2.89 -5.69
CA LEU A 31 24.68 -4.34 -5.83
C LEU A 31 25.52 -4.72 -7.07
N SER A 32 25.37 -3.97 -8.16
CA SER A 32 26.17 -4.17 -9.37
C SER A 32 27.64 -3.81 -9.18
N GLN A 33 27.93 -2.78 -8.37
CA GLN A 33 29.29 -2.32 -8.08
C GLN A 33 30.04 -3.25 -7.12
N SER A 34 29.33 -4.02 -6.29
CA SER A 34 29.96 -4.96 -5.35
C SER A 34 30.27 -6.34 -5.96
N HIS A 35 30.10 -6.54 -7.27
CA HIS A 35 30.26 -7.81 -7.99
C HIS A 35 29.38 -8.97 -7.48
N HIS A 36 28.27 -8.67 -6.79
CA HIS A 36 27.34 -9.68 -6.24
C HIS A 36 25.99 -9.66 -6.97
N LEU A 37 26.01 -9.54 -8.31
CA LEU A 37 24.77 -9.62 -9.06
C LEU A 37 24.26 -11.06 -9.08
N PRO A 38 22.96 -11.27 -8.78
CA PRO A 38 22.35 -12.59 -8.87
C PRO A 38 22.28 -13.06 -10.32
N ASP A 39 22.76 -14.27 -10.59
CA ASP A 39 22.73 -14.90 -11.91
C ASP A 39 21.38 -15.56 -12.22
N MET A 40 20.55 -15.75 -11.19
CA MET A 40 19.22 -16.33 -11.30
C MET A 40 18.13 -15.39 -10.83
N TRP A 41 17.02 -15.34 -11.57
CA TRP A 41 15.85 -14.51 -11.24
C TRP A 41 15.29 -14.80 -9.83
N HIS A 42 15.36 -16.04 -9.38
CA HIS A 42 14.95 -16.42 -8.03
C HIS A 42 15.82 -15.76 -6.94
N GLU A 43 17.13 -15.71 -7.13
CA GLU A 43 18.07 -15.10 -6.19
C GLU A 43 17.87 -13.58 -6.12
N PHE A 44 17.69 -12.95 -7.28
CA PHE A 44 17.31 -11.54 -7.34
C PHE A 44 16.05 -11.27 -6.52
N LYS A 45 14.98 -12.04 -6.74
CA LYS A 45 13.73 -11.89 -5.98
C LYS A 45 13.94 -12.04 -4.48
N LYS A 46 14.77 -13.00 -4.05
CA LYS A 46 15.09 -13.20 -2.63
C LYS A 46 15.81 -12.00 -2.03
N LEU A 47 16.84 -11.47 -2.71
CA LEU A 47 17.59 -10.29 -2.28
C LEU A 47 16.72 -9.02 -2.28
N PHE A 48 15.89 -8.85 -3.31
CA PHE A 48 14.98 -7.73 -3.41
C PHE A 48 13.95 -7.74 -2.27
N LEU A 49 13.35 -8.90 -2.00
CA LEU A 49 12.39 -9.06 -0.91
C LEU A 49 13.04 -8.92 0.46
N SER A 50 14.26 -9.43 0.68
CA SER A 50 14.95 -9.23 1.96
C SER A 50 15.27 -7.76 2.20
N ARG A 51 15.59 -7.00 1.15
CA ARG A 51 15.89 -5.56 1.25
C ARG A 51 14.64 -4.70 1.48
N PHE A 52 13.59 -4.92 0.70
CA PHE A 52 12.42 -4.02 0.64
C PHE A 52 11.18 -4.56 1.34
N ARG A 53 11.17 -5.84 1.70
CA ARG A 53 10.03 -6.52 2.34
C ARG A 53 10.50 -7.45 3.48
N SER A 54 11.51 -7.02 4.23
CA SER A 54 12.04 -7.77 5.37
C SER A 54 10.96 -7.99 6.45
N PRO A 55 11.04 -9.08 7.25
CA PRO A 55 10.13 -9.30 8.37
C PRO A 55 10.06 -8.10 9.33
N GLU A 56 11.19 -7.46 9.60
CA GLU A 56 11.31 -6.29 10.47
C GLU A 56 10.58 -5.09 9.88
N ARG A 57 10.70 -4.85 8.57
CA ARG A 57 9.94 -3.80 7.87
C ARG A 57 8.45 -4.06 7.94
N ILE A 58 8.02 -5.31 7.73
CA ILE A 58 6.61 -5.69 7.83
C ILE A 58 6.08 -5.50 9.26
N GLU A 59 6.88 -5.80 10.27
CA GLU A 59 6.49 -5.59 11.67
C GLU A 59 6.39 -4.09 12.02
N ALA A 60 7.35 -3.27 11.56
CA ALA A 60 7.28 -1.82 11.69
C ALA A 60 6.01 -1.25 11.04
N LEU A 61 5.65 -1.73 9.85
CA LEU A 61 4.41 -1.35 9.16
C LEU A 61 3.15 -1.78 9.94
N LYS A 62 3.14 -2.95 10.58
CA LYS A 62 2.00 -3.35 11.43
C LYS A 62 1.85 -2.43 12.63
N ILE A 63 2.95 -2.02 13.26
CA ILE A 63 2.96 -1.05 14.35
C ILE A 63 2.41 0.29 13.85
N GLU A 64 2.89 0.78 12.72
CA GLU A 64 2.39 2.00 12.10
C GLU A 64 0.89 1.92 11.81
N ARG A 65 0.42 0.83 11.19
CA ARG A 65 -1.00 0.56 10.94
C ARG A 65 -1.81 0.56 12.24
N SER A 66 -1.28 0.02 13.33
CA SER A 66 -1.98 0.00 14.63
C SER A 66 -2.20 1.40 15.21
N ARG A 67 -1.30 2.34 14.90
CA ARG A 67 -1.34 3.75 15.31
C ARG A 67 -2.02 4.65 14.27
N CYS A 68 -2.25 4.14 13.06
CA CYS A 68 -2.88 4.86 11.98
C CYS A 68 -4.36 5.17 12.30
N VAL A 69 -4.62 6.43 12.63
CA VAL A 69 -5.94 7.03 12.82
C VAL A 69 -6.11 8.20 11.85
N GLN A 70 -7.36 8.59 11.59
CA GLN A 70 -7.66 9.79 10.82
C GLN A 70 -7.17 11.03 11.57
N LYS A 71 -6.43 11.92 10.90
CA LYS A 71 -5.98 13.20 11.48
C LYS A 71 -7.12 14.24 11.46
N GLU A 72 -7.03 15.26 12.31
CA GLU A 72 -8.06 16.30 12.44
C GLU A 72 -8.35 17.05 11.13
N ASN A 73 -7.31 17.35 10.35
CA ASN A 73 -7.44 18.06 9.07
C ASN A 73 -7.41 17.13 7.86
N GLU A 74 -7.60 15.82 8.05
CA GLU A 74 -7.56 14.83 6.97
C GLU A 74 -8.97 14.39 6.58
N THR A 75 -9.26 14.39 5.28
CA THR A 75 -10.53 13.89 4.78
C THR A 75 -10.61 12.38 4.97
N ALA A 76 -11.83 11.83 5.04
CA ALA A 76 -12.00 10.38 5.15
C ALA A 76 -11.43 9.62 3.93
N ALA A 77 -11.42 10.27 2.76
CA ALA A 77 -10.89 9.73 1.52
C ALA A 77 -9.36 9.66 1.54
N ASP A 78 -8.69 10.73 1.95
CA ASP A 78 -7.23 10.77 2.07
C ASP A 78 -6.75 9.78 3.14
N PHE A 79 -7.48 9.71 4.26
CA PHE A 79 -7.23 8.70 5.28
C PHE A 79 -7.36 7.28 4.73
N TYR A 80 -8.38 6.99 3.93
CA TYR A 80 -8.57 5.67 3.32
C TYR A 80 -7.43 5.31 2.37
N GLN A 81 -6.97 6.24 1.53
CA GLN A 81 -5.84 6.01 0.63
C GLN A 81 -4.56 5.67 1.40
N ARG A 82 -4.25 6.45 2.44
CA ARG A 82 -3.10 6.20 3.32
C ARG A 82 -3.22 4.84 4.04
N TYR A 83 -4.41 4.53 4.53
CA TYR A 83 -4.69 3.25 5.18
C TYR A 83 -4.58 2.06 4.22
N LEU A 84 -5.09 2.19 2.99
CA LEU A 84 -5.02 1.17 1.95
C LEU A 84 -3.56 0.89 1.55
N GLY A 85 -2.77 1.94 1.31
CA GLY A 85 -1.34 1.83 1.00
C GLY A 85 -0.59 1.00 2.05
N LEU A 86 -0.75 1.34 3.34
CA LEU A 86 -0.16 0.60 4.45
C LEU A 86 -0.55 -0.88 4.46
N ASN A 87 -1.81 -1.21 4.18
CA ASN A 87 -2.25 -2.60 4.18
C ASN A 87 -1.75 -3.39 2.98
N LEU A 88 -1.65 -2.77 1.80
CA LEU A 88 -1.09 -3.41 0.60
C LEU A 88 0.42 -3.68 0.76
N GLU A 89 1.14 -2.78 1.43
CA GLU A 89 2.54 -3.02 1.79
C GLU A 89 2.68 -4.22 2.74
N ILE A 90 1.84 -4.33 3.77
CA ILE A 90 1.87 -5.45 4.73
C ILE A 90 1.43 -6.77 4.08
N ASN A 91 0.31 -6.76 3.36
CA ASN A 91 -0.28 -7.90 2.68
C ASN A 91 -0.78 -7.44 1.30
N PRO A 92 -0.21 -7.92 0.17
CA PRO A 92 -0.58 -7.46 -1.16
C PRO A 92 -2.01 -7.88 -1.57
N LYS A 93 -2.61 -8.82 -0.83
CA LYS A 93 -3.99 -9.30 -1.05
C LYS A 93 -4.77 -9.27 0.26
N PRO A 94 -5.04 -8.08 0.82
CA PRO A 94 -5.79 -7.96 2.05
C PRO A 94 -7.25 -8.36 1.83
N LYS A 95 -7.86 -9.04 2.81
CA LYS A 95 -9.30 -9.36 2.73
C LYS A 95 -10.11 -8.08 2.84
N GLU A 96 -11.08 -7.89 1.96
CA GLU A 96 -11.93 -6.69 1.92
C GLU A 96 -12.62 -6.41 3.27
N ASN A 97 -13.24 -7.42 3.88
CA ASN A 97 -13.94 -7.27 5.17
C ASN A 97 -13.00 -6.93 6.34
N PHE A 98 -11.70 -7.24 6.21
CA PHE A 98 -10.70 -6.84 7.17
C PHE A 98 -10.42 -5.33 7.05
N LEU A 99 -10.23 -4.83 5.83
CA LEU A 99 -10.01 -3.40 5.58
C LEU A 99 -11.18 -2.56 6.09
N LYS A 100 -12.43 -2.96 5.79
CA LYS A 100 -13.65 -2.24 6.22
C LYS A 100 -13.71 -2.06 7.74
N ARG A 101 -13.71 -3.17 8.48
CA ARG A 101 -13.89 -3.17 9.94
C ARG A 101 -12.80 -2.36 10.64
N TYR A 102 -11.58 -2.51 10.16
CA TYR A 102 -10.44 -1.90 10.80
C TYR A 102 -10.31 -0.41 10.44
N PHE A 103 -10.65 -0.03 9.20
CA PHE A 103 -10.78 1.38 8.80
C PHE A 103 -11.83 2.11 9.62
N LEU A 104 -13.05 1.55 9.73
CA LEU A 104 -14.14 2.17 10.49
C LEU A 104 -13.78 2.40 11.96
N ARG A 105 -13.00 1.48 12.57
CA ARG A 105 -12.52 1.64 13.94
C ARG A 105 -11.49 2.77 14.12
N LYS A 106 -10.85 3.20 13.03
CA LYS A 106 -9.78 4.21 13.03
C LYS A 106 -10.21 5.56 12.47
N LEU A 107 -11.44 5.63 11.96
CA LEU A 107 -12.10 6.86 11.54
C LEU A 107 -12.53 7.67 12.77
N ARG A 108 -12.67 8.99 12.62
CA ARG A 108 -13.13 9.84 13.72
C ARG A 108 -14.53 9.45 14.21
N PRO A 109 -14.81 9.49 15.52
CA PRO A 109 -16.07 9.01 16.10
C PRO A 109 -17.33 9.62 15.48
N GLU A 110 -17.31 10.91 15.18
CA GLU A 110 -18.44 11.63 14.58
C GLU A 110 -18.78 11.12 13.18
N LEU A 111 -17.77 10.75 12.39
CA LEU A 111 -17.97 10.16 11.08
C LEU A 111 -18.43 8.71 11.21
N VAL A 112 -17.91 7.95 12.18
CA VAL A 112 -18.39 6.58 12.46
C VAL A 112 -19.88 6.57 12.79
N LEU A 113 -20.32 7.48 13.66
CA LEU A 113 -21.74 7.64 14.03
C LEU A 113 -22.59 8.00 12.81
N TRP A 114 -22.12 8.96 12.00
CA TRP A 114 -22.80 9.34 10.77
C TRP A 114 -22.92 8.16 9.80
N MET A 115 -21.84 7.40 9.58
CA MET A 115 -21.84 6.24 8.68
C MET A 115 -22.77 5.13 9.16
N LYS A 116 -22.77 4.82 10.46
CA LYS A 116 -23.69 3.83 11.05
C LYS A 116 -25.16 4.24 10.89
N LYS A 117 -25.47 5.53 11.04
CA LYS A 117 -26.84 6.07 10.91
C LYS A 117 -27.31 6.11 9.46
N LYS A 118 -26.43 6.45 8.52
CA LYS A 118 -26.77 6.62 7.09
C LYS A 118 -26.70 5.34 6.28
N PHE A 119 -25.89 4.37 6.73
CA PHE A 119 -25.58 3.16 5.97
C PHE A 119 -25.50 1.95 6.91
N SER A 120 -26.61 1.65 7.59
CA SER A 120 -26.80 0.49 8.46
C SER A 120 -26.42 -0.85 7.80
N ASP A 121 -26.48 -0.91 6.46
CA ASP A 121 -26.36 -2.13 5.65
C ASP A 121 -25.12 -2.17 4.74
N LEU A 122 -24.02 -1.48 5.10
CA LEU A 122 -22.79 -1.40 4.27
C LEU A 122 -22.18 -2.78 3.95
N CYS A 123 -22.64 -3.39 2.86
CA CYS A 123 -22.20 -4.70 2.40
C CYS A 123 -20.95 -4.61 1.48
N LEU A 124 -20.71 -3.50 0.76
CA LEU A 124 -19.67 -3.44 -0.30
C LEU A 124 -18.78 -2.19 -0.23
N ILE A 125 -17.48 -2.34 -0.57
CA ILE A 125 -16.51 -1.24 -0.68
C ILE A 125 -16.97 -0.20 -1.72
N ASP A 126 -17.71 -0.57 -2.75
CA ASP A 126 -18.16 0.36 -3.79
C ASP A 126 -19.13 1.43 -3.25
N GLU A 127 -20.05 1.07 -2.36
CA GLU A 127 -20.90 2.07 -1.69
C GLU A 127 -20.06 2.93 -0.76
N PHE A 128 -19.11 2.33 -0.06
CA PHE A 128 -18.18 3.01 0.82
C PHE A 128 -17.29 4.03 0.08
N LEU A 129 -16.77 3.67 -1.09
CA LEU A 129 -16.01 4.57 -1.98
C LEU A 129 -16.89 5.67 -2.57
N ARG A 130 -18.13 5.35 -2.97
CA ARG A 130 -19.11 6.36 -3.40
C ARG A 130 -19.41 7.38 -2.29
N ILE A 131 -19.46 6.93 -1.03
CA ILE A 131 -19.62 7.81 0.13
C ILE A 131 -18.38 8.68 0.34
N LEU A 132 -17.18 8.12 0.25
CA LEU A 132 -15.93 8.88 0.35
C LEU A 132 -15.81 9.94 -0.75
N ILE A 133 -16.21 9.62 -1.98
CA ILE A 133 -16.28 10.57 -3.09
C ILE A 133 -17.31 11.67 -2.79
N THR A 134 -18.49 11.30 -2.27
CA THR A 134 -19.55 12.26 -1.90
C THR A 134 -19.10 13.21 -0.78
N ILE A 135 -18.38 12.70 0.22
CA ILE A 135 -17.80 13.51 1.31
C ILE A 135 -16.76 14.48 0.75
N ARG A 136 -15.83 13.99 -0.07
CA ARG A 136 -14.80 14.82 -0.74
C ARG A 136 -15.41 15.95 -1.56
N MET A 137 -16.49 15.67 -2.31
CA MET A 137 -17.21 16.70 -3.08
C MET A 137 -17.88 17.73 -2.17
N LYS A 138 -18.51 17.32 -1.07
CA LYS A 138 -19.16 18.25 -0.13
C LYS A 138 -18.18 19.14 0.62
N GLU A 139 -17.01 18.62 0.98
CA GLU A 139 -15.95 19.40 1.65
C GLU A 139 -15.31 20.40 0.68
N THR A 140 -15.06 19.98 -0.56
CA THR A 140 -14.58 20.87 -1.64
C THR A 140 -15.56 22.02 -1.90
N LEU A 141 -16.87 21.73 -1.98
CA LEU A 141 -17.90 22.73 -2.19
C LEU A 141 -18.07 23.70 -1.01
N ARG A 142 -17.85 23.23 0.23
CA ARG A 142 -17.90 24.11 1.42
C ARG A 142 -16.73 25.10 1.44
N ASN A 143 -15.53 24.62 1.10
CA ASN A 143 -14.32 25.47 1.04
C ASN A 143 -14.37 26.51 -0.09
N LEU A 144 -15.15 26.27 -1.15
CA LEU A 144 -15.39 27.22 -2.24
C LEU A 144 -16.43 28.30 -1.91
N ARG A 145 -17.31 28.09 -0.92
CA ARG A 145 -18.31 29.10 -0.48
C ARG A 145 -17.80 30.08 0.57
N HIS A 146 -16.63 29.81 1.14
CA HIS A 146 -15.99 30.66 2.16
C HIS A 146 -14.78 31.44 1.58
N ARG A 147 -14.67 31.51 0.26
CA ARG A 147 -13.78 32.40 -0.49
C ARG A 147 -14.64 33.38 -1.27
#